data_AF-A0A9D4FZV3-F1
#
_entry.id   AF-A0A9D4FZV3-F1
#
_cell.length_a   1.000
_cell.length_b   1.000
_cell.length_c   1.000
_cell.angle_alpha   90.00
_cell.angle_beta   90.00
_cell.angle_gamma   90.00
#
_symmetry.space_group_name_H-M   'P 1'
#
loop_
_entity.id
_entity.type
_entity.pdbx_description
1 polymer ?
#
loop_
_entity_poly.entity_id
_entity_poly.type
_entity_poly.pdbx_seq_one_letter_code
_entity_poly.pdbx_strand_id
1 'polypeptide(L)'
;MTITCSDGTDQITSSYKVDISDAAPVLTNFAGTSGPLGDLSPVGTSVHQFTVTDQDDAFSCSINAPESAKFGITKVNTATGSQRFDVKTIALLD
;
A
#
# COMPACT_ATOMS: atom_id res chain seq x y z
N MET A 1 17.92 14.58 20.36
CA MET A 1 17.42 15.22 21.60
C MET A 1 18.57 15.33 22.58
N THR A 2 18.61 16.37 23.42
CA THR A 2 19.60 16.50 24.50
C THR A 2 18.90 16.56 25.84
N ILE A 3 19.45 15.86 26.83
CA ILE A 3 19.02 15.94 28.22
C ILE A 3 20.14 16.59 29.01
N THR A 4 19.77 17.59 29.81
CA THR A 4 20.69 18.33 30.67
C THR A 4 20.21 18.20 32.11
N CYS A 5 21.13 17.80 33.00
CA CYS A 5 20.91 17.79 34.44
C CYS A 5 21.92 18.73 35.09
N SER A 6 21.45 19.52 36.06
CA SER A 6 22.29 20.42 36.86
C SER A 6 21.80 20.43 38.30
N ASP A 7 22.73 20.61 39.23
CA ASP A 7 22.46 20.83 40.66
C ASP A 7 22.65 22.29 41.09
N GLY A 8 22.83 23.20 40.12
CA GLY A 8 23.12 24.62 40.37
C GLY A 8 24.61 24.95 40.47
N THR A 9 25.50 23.96 40.48
CA THR A 9 26.96 24.15 40.55
C THR A 9 27.66 23.47 39.38
N ASP A 10 27.27 22.23 39.08
CA ASP A 10 27.77 21.45 37.96
C ASP A 10 26.65 21.15 36.95
N GLN A 11 27.06 20.82 35.72
CA GLN A 11 26.13 20.45 34.65
C GLN A 11 26.69 19.31 33.82
N ILE A 12 25.81 18.34 33.53
CA ILE A 12 26.05 17.31 32.54
C ILE A 12 25.03 17.44 31.41
N THR A 13 25.46 17.17 30.18
CA THR A 13 24.57 17.10 29.02
C THR A 13 24.86 15.83 28.25
N SER A 14 23.82 15.08 27.93
CA SER A 14 23.90 13.87 27.12
C SER A 14 22.98 13.98 25.91
N SER A 15 23.49 13.54 24.76
CA SER A 15 22.72 13.47 23.53
C SER A 15 22.10 12.09 23.39
N TYR A 16 20.79 12.05 23.14
CA TYR A 16 20.06 10.84 22.80
C TYR A 16 19.49 10.95 21.39
N LYS A 17 19.70 9.91 20.58
CA LYS A 17 19.12 9.78 19.25
C LYS A 17 17.85 8.94 19.36
N VAL A 18 16.73 9.48 18.85
CA VAL A 18 15.53 8.69 18.59
C VAL A 18 15.59 8.33 17.11
N ASP A 19 15.57 7.03 16.81
CA ASP A 19 15.41 6.55 15.45
C ASP A 19 13.91 6.31 15.19
N ILE A 20 13.37 7.00 14.19
CA ILE A 20 12.03 6.76 13.66
C ILE A 20 12.24 6.13 12.29
N SER A 21 11.75 4.91 12.11
CA SER A 21 11.73 4.23 10.82
C SER A 21 10.36 4.36 10.20
N ASP A 22 10.35 4.63 8.91
CA ASP A 22 9.15 4.48 8.10
C ASP A 22 8.70 3.00 8.05
N ALA A 23 7.38 2.79 8.05
CA ALA A 23 6.80 1.45 8.04
C ALA A 23 6.36 1.11 6.61
N ALA A 24 6.81 -0.04 6.09
CA ALA A 24 6.43 -0.46 4.75
C ALA A 24 4.91 -0.64 4.59
N PRO A 25 4.37 -0.45 3.37
CA PRO A 25 2.95 -0.65 3.09
C PRO A 25 2.50 -2.07 3.43
N VAL A 26 1.33 -2.18 4.07
CA VAL A 26 0.74 -3.46 4.45
C VAL A 26 -0.42 -3.79 3.53
N LEU A 27 -0.33 -4.93 2.85
CA LEU A 27 -1.38 -5.46 1.99
C LEU A 27 -2.28 -6.40 2.79
N THR A 28 -3.58 -6.13 2.79
CA THR A 28 -4.62 -6.89 3.48
C THR A 28 -5.80 -7.17 2.55
N ASN A 29 -6.70 -8.05 2.99
CA ASN A 29 -7.93 -8.39 2.27
C ASN A 29 -7.68 -8.76 0.80
N PHE A 30 -6.61 -9.50 0.52
CA PHE A 30 -6.28 -10.00 -0.81
C PHE A 30 -7.26 -11.12 -1.20
N ALA A 31 -8.50 -10.72 -1.44
CA ALA A 31 -9.61 -11.58 -1.79
C ALA A 31 -9.95 -11.35 -3.26
N GLY A 32 -9.90 -12.41 -4.05
CA GLY A 32 -10.26 -12.39 -5.47
C GLY A 32 -11.21 -13.49 -5.83
N THR A 33 -11.71 -13.42 -7.06
CA THR A 33 -12.25 -14.60 -7.70
C THR A 33 -11.12 -15.61 -7.88
N SER A 34 -11.16 -16.69 -7.12
CA SER A 34 -10.37 -17.88 -7.39
C SER A 34 -11.11 -18.70 -8.47
N GLY A 35 -10.59 -18.69 -9.68
CA GLY A 35 -11.16 -19.45 -10.80
C GLY A 35 -10.78 -18.88 -12.16
N PRO A 36 -11.04 -19.63 -13.25
CA PRO A 36 -10.80 -19.14 -14.60
C PRO A 36 -11.73 -17.96 -14.90
N LEU A 37 -11.15 -16.87 -15.40
CA LEU A 37 -11.92 -15.86 -16.12
C LEU A 37 -12.18 -16.42 -17.52
N GLY A 38 -13.43 -16.38 -17.98
CA GLY A 38 -13.75 -16.80 -19.34
C GLY A 38 -13.27 -15.77 -20.36
N ASP A 39 -12.85 -16.22 -21.53
CA ASP A 39 -12.33 -15.41 -22.64
C ASP A 39 -13.29 -14.27 -23.05
N LEU A 40 -14.60 -14.47 -22.86
CA LEU A 40 -15.65 -13.49 -23.14
C LEU A 40 -16.00 -12.57 -21.96
N SER A 41 -15.15 -12.52 -20.93
CA SER A 41 -15.34 -11.60 -19.81
C SER A 41 -15.30 -10.16 -20.32
N PRO A 42 -16.34 -9.35 -20.09
CA PRO A 42 -16.36 -7.96 -20.54
C PRO A 42 -15.18 -7.17 -19.96
N VAL A 43 -14.73 -6.15 -20.70
CA VAL A 43 -13.81 -5.13 -20.15
C VAL A 43 -14.47 -4.47 -18.93
N GLY A 44 -13.71 -4.33 -17.84
CA GLY A 44 -14.17 -3.81 -16.55
C GLY A 44 -14.61 -4.89 -15.54
N THR A 45 -14.59 -6.17 -15.94
CA THR A 45 -14.84 -7.31 -15.04
C THR A 45 -13.87 -7.26 -13.87
N SER A 46 -14.39 -7.23 -12.64
CA SER A 46 -13.57 -7.27 -11.43
C SER A 46 -13.01 -8.66 -11.23
N VAL A 47 -11.70 -8.73 -11.01
CA VAL A 47 -10.91 -9.96 -10.87
C VAL A 47 -10.44 -10.15 -9.45
N HIS A 48 -10.02 -9.05 -8.82
CA HIS A 48 -9.44 -9.10 -7.50
C HIS A 48 -9.62 -7.79 -6.78
N GLN A 49 -9.70 -7.86 -5.46
CA GLN A 49 -9.73 -6.68 -4.63
C GLN A 49 -8.78 -6.81 -3.48
N PHE A 50 -8.10 -5.71 -3.16
CA PHE A 50 -7.19 -5.68 -2.03
C PHE A 50 -7.19 -4.31 -1.37
N THR A 51 -6.71 -4.27 -0.14
CA THR A 51 -6.50 -3.05 0.62
C THR A 51 -5.03 -2.90 0.90
N VAL A 52 -4.50 -1.70 0.70
CA VAL A 52 -3.16 -1.31 1.13
C VAL A 52 -3.32 -0.25 2.21
N THR A 53 -2.71 -0.48 3.36
CA THR A 53 -2.64 0.47 4.47
C THR A 53 -1.21 0.96 4.61
N ASP A 54 -1.06 2.28 4.59
CA ASP A 54 0.20 2.97 4.79
C ASP A 54 -0.10 4.37 5.33
N GLN A 55 0.73 4.89 6.23
CA GLN A 55 0.56 6.23 6.79
C GLN A 55 1.01 7.32 5.81
N ASP A 56 1.73 6.94 4.75
CA ASP A 56 2.12 7.81 3.65
C ASP A 56 0.94 8.12 2.73
N ASP A 57 0.87 9.38 2.31
CA ASP A 57 -0.18 9.87 1.42
C ASP A 57 -0.04 9.35 -0.02
N ALA A 58 1.14 8.82 -0.41
CA ALA A 58 1.44 8.45 -1.79
C ALA A 58 2.16 7.10 -1.90
N PHE A 59 1.45 6.08 -2.37
CA PHE A 59 2.02 4.81 -2.81
C PHE A 59 1.30 4.31 -4.08
N SER A 60 1.98 3.47 -4.85
CA SER A 60 1.49 2.92 -6.12
C SER A 60 1.49 1.39 -6.10
N CYS A 61 0.65 0.79 -6.95
CA CYS A 61 0.57 -0.66 -7.10
C CYS A 61 0.74 -1.01 -8.59
N SER A 62 1.36 -2.15 -8.89
CA SER A 62 1.53 -2.66 -10.24
C SER A 62 1.19 -4.14 -10.33
N ILE A 63 0.81 -4.58 -11.53
CA ILE A 63 0.53 -5.99 -11.83
C ILE A 63 1.76 -6.56 -12.54
N ASN A 64 2.38 -7.57 -11.94
CA ASN A 64 3.43 -8.35 -12.60
C ASN A 64 2.90 -9.76 -12.89
N ALA A 65 2.27 -9.92 -14.05
CA ALA A 65 1.72 -11.19 -14.53
C ALA A 65 1.96 -11.33 -16.04
N PRO A 66 1.98 -12.55 -16.60
CA PRO A 66 2.19 -12.78 -18.04
C PRO A 66 1.23 -11.99 -18.95
N GLU A 67 0.03 -11.74 -18.45
CA GLU A 67 -1.03 -11.03 -19.17
C GLU A 67 -1.31 -9.63 -18.56
N SER A 68 -0.32 -9.00 -17.91
CA SER A 68 -0.52 -7.71 -17.25
C SER A 68 -1.08 -6.61 -18.17
N ALA A 69 -0.89 -6.71 -19.49
CA ALA A 69 -1.51 -5.82 -20.47
C ALA A 69 -3.04 -5.93 -20.57
N LYS A 70 -3.63 -7.04 -20.12
CA LYS A 70 -5.08 -7.29 -20.10
C LYS A 70 -5.75 -6.85 -18.79
N PHE A 71 -4.96 -6.47 -17.77
CA PHE A 71 -5.47 -6.11 -16.45
C PHE A 71 -5.01 -4.71 -16.02
N GLY A 72 -5.87 -4.00 -15.29
CA GLY A 72 -5.58 -2.68 -14.73
C GLY A 72 -5.94 -2.61 -13.24
N ILE A 73 -5.19 -1.80 -12.50
CA ILE A 73 -5.50 -1.48 -11.10
C ILE A 73 -6.23 -0.14 -11.06
N THR A 74 -7.42 -0.14 -10.46
CA THR A 74 -8.20 1.08 -10.21
C THR A 74 -8.29 1.31 -8.71
N LYS A 75 -7.95 2.53 -8.27
CA LYS A 75 -8.15 2.96 -6.89
C LYS A 75 -9.64 3.26 -6.66
N VAL A 76 -10.22 2.65 -5.62
CA VAL A 76 -11.67 2.70 -5.35
C VAL A 76 -12.04 3.65 -4.21
N ASN A 77 -11.15 3.85 -3.22
CA ASN A 77 -11.31 4.88 -2.21
C ASN A 77 -9.98 5.62 -1.93
N THR A 78 -10.09 6.81 -1.35
CA THR A 78 -8.96 7.73 -1.06
C THR A 78 -8.87 8.05 0.42
N ALA A 79 -9.31 7.15 1.31
CA ALA A 79 -9.16 7.40 2.74
C ALA A 79 -7.65 7.42 3.07
N THR A 80 -7.21 8.47 3.75
CA THR A 80 -5.84 8.55 4.27
C THR A 80 -5.58 7.35 5.18
N GLY A 81 -4.40 6.73 5.07
CA GLY A 81 -4.07 5.54 5.87
C GLY A 81 -4.55 4.20 5.29
N SER A 82 -5.56 4.18 4.41
CA SER A 82 -6.15 2.94 3.90
C SER A 82 -6.82 3.11 2.53
N GLN A 83 -6.23 2.49 1.52
CA GLN A 83 -6.68 2.56 0.14
C GLN A 83 -7.08 1.17 -0.38
N ARG A 84 -8.26 1.09 -0.99
CA ARG A 84 -8.83 -0.10 -1.62
C ARG A 84 -8.63 0.00 -3.11
N PHE A 85 -8.19 -1.10 -3.71
CA PHE A 85 -7.92 -1.23 -5.12
C PHE A 85 -8.73 -2.38 -5.72
N ASP A 86 -9.15 -2.20 -6.97
CA ASP A 86 -9.82 -3.21 -7.77
C ASP A 86 -8.96 -3.52 -8.99
N VAL A 87 -8.68 -4.81 -9.20
CA VAL A 87 -8.06 -5.32 -10.42
C VAL A 87 -9.19 -5.64 -11.38
N LYS A 88 -9.18 -5.02 -12.54
CA LYS A 88 -10.19 -5.20 -13.59
C LYS A 88 -9.57 -5.61 -14.91
N THR A 89 -10.32 -6.28 -15.76
CA THR A 89 -9.97 -6.44 -17.17
C THR A 89 -9.98 -5.06 -17.85
N ILE A 90 -8.96 -4.77 -18.66
CA ILE A 90 -8.86 -3.55 -19.48
C ILE A 90 -8.83 -3.87 -20.99
N ALA A 91 -8.71 -5.14 -21.33
CA ALA A 91 -8.82 -5.68 -22.68
C ALA A 91 -9.64 -6.98 -22.65
N LEU A 92 -10.02 -7.47 -23.83
CA LEU A 92 -10.61 -8.79 -23.98
C LEU A 92 -9.56 -9.87 -23.68
N LEU A 93 -10.02 -11.01 -23.17
CA LEU A 93 -9.20 -12.17 -22.88
C LEU A 93 -9.24 -13.05 -24.14
N ASP A 94 -8.19 -13.01 -24.96
CA ASP A 94 -8.01 -13.89 -26.14
C ASP A 94 -7.27 -15.19 -25.81
#